data_AF-A0A6G1B7Z0-F1
#
_entry.id   AF-A0A6G1B7Z0-F1
#
_cell.length_a   1.000
_cell.length_b   1.000
_cell.length_c   1.000
_cell.angle_alpha   90.00
_cell.angle_beta   90.00
_cell.angle_gamma   90.00
#
_symmetry.space_group_name_H-M   'P 1'
#
loop_
_entity.id
_entity.type
_entity.pdbx_description
1 polymer ?
#
loop_
_entity_poly.entity_id
_entity_poly.type
_entity_poly.pdbx_seq_one_letter_code
_entity_poly.pdbx_strand_id
1 'polypeptide(L)'
;KGTSSFDDNRLIQLSLVGVKPGANGKGVVVVMKLRSLQGKPTTCYLWITLHKNAPATLGSIRPRIHKNRYCPDLCMASIHVARAIPRSQKPVMVTRKRPLPPRAP
;
A
#
# COMPACT_ATOMS: atom_id res chain seq x y z
N LYS A 1 -0.12 -8.99 6.69
CA LYS A 1 0.01 -10.43 6.31
C LYS A 1 -0.53 -10.55 4.89
N GLY A 2 0.23 -11.14 3.97
CA GLY A 2 -0.29 -11.48 2.65
C GLY A 2 -1.03 -12.80 2.76
N THR A 3 -2.32 -12.80 2.45
CA THR A 3 -3.11 -14.03 2.28
C THR A 3 -2.77 -14.62 0.92
N SER A 4 -2.41 -15.90 0.87
CA SER A 4 -2.21 -16.61 -0.40
C SER A 4 -3.57 -17.05 -0.94
N SER A 5 -4.26 -16.15 -1.62
CA SER A 5 -5.53 -16.44 -2.31
C SER A 5 -5.36 -16.19 -3.82
N PHE A 6 -6.23 -16.78 -4.64
CA PHE A 6 -6.25 -16.51 -6.07
C PHE A 6 -6.62 -15.04 -6.36
N ASP A 7 -7.55 -14.50 -5.58
CA ASP A 7 -8.05 -13.13 -5.72
C ASP A 7 -7.02 -12.06 -5.32
N ASP A 8 -6.10 -12.39 -4.41
CA ASP A 8 -5.01 -11.51 -3.98
C ASP A 8 -3.73 -11.72 -4.80
N ASN A 9 -3.65 -12.77 -5.64
CA ASN A 9 -2.43 -13.09 -6.37
C ASN A 9 -2.23 -12.17 -7.58
N ARG A 10 -1.25 -11.29 -7.40
CA ARG A 10 -0.93 -10.18 -8.28
C ARG A 10 -0.28 -10.58 -9.61
N LEU A 11 0.31 -11.76 -9.68
CA LEU A 11 1.03 -12.20 -10.88
C LEU A 11 0.09 -12.82 -11.92
N ILE A 12 -0.94 -13.53 -11.46
CA ILE A 12 -1.86 -14.30 -12.30
C ILE A 12 -2.89 -13.37 -12.97
N GLN A 13 -3.37 -12.35 -12.25
CA GLN A 13 -4.43 -11.47 -12.73
C GLN A 13 -4.00 -10.58 -13.92
N LEU A 14 -4.95 -10.33 -14.83
CA LEU A 14 -4.78 -9.47 -16.02
C LEU A 14 -4.64 -7.99 -15.65
N SER A 15 -5.42 -7.58 -14.66
CA SER A 15 -5.40 -6.24 -14.08
C SER A 15 -5.07 -6.36 -12.60
N LEU A 16 -4.23 -5.45 -12.12
CA LEU A 16 -3.75 -5.47 -10.75
C LEU A 16 -3.63 -4.04 -10.25
N VAL A 17 -3.96 -3.84 -8.98
CA VAL A 17 -3.54 -2.68 -8.21
C VAL A 17 -2.74 -3.15 -6.99
N GLY A 18 -1.50 -2.68 -6.90
CA GLY A 18 -0.63 -2.87 -5.76
C GLY A 18 -0.28 -1.55 -5.09
N VAL A 19 -0.04 -1.60 -3.78
CA VAL A 19 0.40 -0.44 -3.01
C VAL A 19 1.72 -0.78 -2.32
N LYS A 20 2.73 0.07 -2.50
CA LYS A 20 4.08 -0.08 -1.95
C LYS A 20 4.53 1.21 -1.24
N PRO A 21 5.43 1.12 -0.25
CA PRO A 21 6.09 2.30 0.27
C PRO A 21 6.96 2.95 -0.82
N GLY A 22 7.06 4.28 -0.80
CA GLY A 22 8.02 5.00 -1.65
C GLY A 22 9.46 4.69 -1.29
N ALA A 23 10.34 4.65 -2.29
CA ALA A 23 11.76 4.31 -2.12
C ALA A 23 12.47 5.23 -1.10
N ASN A 24 12.10 6.51 -1.07
CA ASN A 24 12.75 7.53 -0.23
C ASN A 24 12.24 7.53 1.23
N GLY A 25 11.58 6.45 1.67
CA GLY A 25 10.95 6.36 3.00
C GLY A 25 9.75 7.29 3.18
N LYS A 26 9.30 7.98 2.12
CA LYS A 26 8.19 8.94 2.14
C LYS A 26 7.19 8.64 1.03
N GLY A 27 5.91 8.79 1.37
CA GLY A 27 4.81 8.68 0.43
C GLY A 27 4.46 7.24 0.05
N VAL A 28 3.49 7.10 -0.84
CA VAL A 28 2.90 5.82 -1.25
C VAL A 28 3.03 5.68 -2.75
N VAL A 29 3.39 4.48 -3.21
CA VAL A 29 3.45 4.15 -4.65
C VAL A 29 2.31 3.19 -4.97
N VAL A 30 1.48 3.58 -5.94
CA VAL A 30 0.47 2.70 -6.52
C VAL A 30 1.06 2.08 -7.77
N VAL A 31 1.09 0.75 -7.81
CA VAL A 31 1.55 -0.05 -8.93
C VAL A 31 0.33 -0.59 -9.65
N MET A 32 0.23 -0.39 -10.96
CA MET A 32 -0.86 -0.90 -11.78
C MET A 32 -0.30 -1.76 -12.90
N LYS A 33 -0.98 -2.85 -13.25
CA LYS A 33 -0.61 -3.68 -14.39
C LYS A 33 -1.39 -3.24 -15.64
N LEU A 34 -0.68 -2.99 -16.72
CA LEU A 34 -1.21 -2.61 -18.02
C LEU A 34 -1.61 -3.86 -18.80
N ARG A 35 -2.91 -4.00 -19.10
CA ARG A 35 -3.45 -5.14 -19.84
C ARG A 35 -2.87 -5.25 -21.25
N SER A 36 -2.65 -4.13 -21.93
CA SER A 36 -2.11 -4.08 -23.30
C SER A 36 -0.68 -4.59 -23.42
N LEU A 37 0.09 -4.58 -22.31
CA LEU A 37 1.49 -4.99 -22.29
C LEU A 37 1.68 -6.36 -21.63
N GLN A 38 0.61 -7.16 -21.55
CA GLN A 38 0.72 -8.52 -21.04
C GLN A 38 1.77 -9.33 -21.82
N GLY A 39 2.54 -10.15 -21.09
CA GLY A 39 3.67 -10.90 -21.66
C GLY A 39 4.99 -10.13 -21.71
N LYS A 40 4.97 -8.81 -21.43
CA LYS A 40 6.18 -7.97 -21.34
C LYS A 40 6.45 -7.58 -19.89
N PRO A 41 7.17 -8.41 -19.10
CA PRO A 41 7.31 -8.22 -17.66
C PRO A 41 7.98 -6.89 -17.29
N THR A 42 8.87 -6.37 -18.15
CA THR A 42 9.60 -5.12 -17.91
C THR A 42 8.71 -3.88 -18.03
N THR A 43 7.76 -3.86 -18.97
CA THR A 43 6.99 -2.66 -19.31
C THR A 43 5.54 -2.70 -18.83
N CYS A 44 5.03 -3.86 -18.41
CA CYS A 44 3.62 -4.01 -18.05
C CYS A 44 3.23 -3.39 -16.70
N TYR A 45 4.18 -2.86 -15.93
CA TYR A 45 3.90 -2.21 -14.64
C TYR A 45 4.04 -0.69 -14.73
N LEU A 46 2.97 0.01 -14.39
CA LEU A 46 2.94 1.45 -14.19
C LEU A 46 3.09 1.77 -12.70
N TRP A 47 4.01 2.68 -12.39
CA TRP A 47 4.31 3.09 -11.02
C TRP A 47 3.90 4.55 -10.84
N ILE A 48 3.08 4.83 -9.84
CA ILE A 48 2.65 6.19 -9.57
C ILE A 48 2.93 6.56 -8.12
N THR A 49 3.88 7.45 -7.94
CA THR A 49 4.29 8.01 -6.66
C THR A 49 3.31 9.09 -6.20
N LEU A 50 2.79 8.94 -4.98
CA LEU A 50 1.93 9.89 -4.30
C LEU A 50 2.68 10.44 -3.09
N HIS A 51 3.16 11.67 -3.21
CA HIS A 51 3.82 12.42 -2.13
C HIS A 51 2.84 13.45 -1.56
N LYS A 52 1.73 12.98 -1.01
CA LYS A 52 0.68 13.82 -0.41
C LYS A 52 0.43 13.40 1.05
N ASN A 53 -0.22 14.27 1.81
CA ASN A 53 -0.68 13.97 3.16
C ASN A 53 -1.60 12.73 3.19
N ALA A 54 -1.65 12.01 4.31
CA ALA A 54 -2.40 10.76 4.43
C ALA A 54 -3.86 10.82 3.91
N PRO A 55 -4.72 11.78 4.31
CA PRO A 55 -6.10 11.85 3.80
C PRO A 55 -6.16 12.09 2.29
N ALA A 56 -5.30 12.98 1.78
CA ALA A 56 -5.22 13.28 0.34
C ALA A 56 -4.75 12.07 -0.48
N THR A 57 -3.81 11.29 0.05
CA THR A 57 -3.34 10.04 -0.59
C THR A 57 -4.48 9.03 -0.70
N LEU A 58 -5.20 8.76 0.39
CA LEU A 58 -6.33 7.83 0.40
C LEU A 58 -7.47 8.30 -0.51
N GLY A 59 -7.79 9.59 -0.45
CA GLY A 59 -8.79 10.22 -1.30
C GLY A 59 -8.42 10.19 -2.80
N SER A 60 -7.13 10.12 -3.14
CA SER A 60 -6.66 10.02 -4.52
C SER A 60 -6.66 8.59 -5.08
N ILE A 61 -6.52 7.58 -4.23
CA ILE A 61 -6.48 6.16 -4.64
C ILE A 61 -7.86 5.67 -5.07
N ARG A 62 -8.90 5.95 -4.27
CA ARG A 62 -10.29 5.50 -4.53
C ARG A 62 -10.82 5.89 -5.91
N PRO A 63 -10.81 7.17 -6.34
CA PRO A 63 -11.29 7.55 -7.65
C PRO A 63 -10.40 7.01 -8.77
N ARG A 64 -9.10 6.80 -8.55
CA ARG A 64 -8.24 6.21 -9.57
C ARG A 64 -8.63 4.78 -9.93
N ILE A 65 -8.94 3.99 -8.92
CA ILE A 65 -9.35 2.60 -9.06
C ILE A 65 -10.76 2.54 -9.66
N HIS A 66 -11.71 3.29 -9.10
CA HIS A 66 -13.11 3.26 -9.56
C HIS A 66 -13.35 3.93 -10.91
N LYS A 67 -12.81 5.14 -11.16
CA LYS A 67 -13.08 5.88 -12.41
C LYS A 67 -12.45 5.20 -13.61
N ASN A 68 -11.28 4.60 -13.44
CA ASN A 68 -10.61 3.91 -14.54
C ASN A 68 -10.95 2.41 -14.63
N ARG A 69 -11.92 1.96 -13.81
CA ARG A 69 -12.37 0.56 -13.70
C ARG A 69 -11.22 -0.44 -13.55
N TYR A 70 -10.15 -0.06 -12.85
CA TYR A 70 -9.03 -0.95 -12.56
C TYR A 70 -9.33 -1.75 -11.30
N CYS A 71 -9.72 -3.03 -11.43
CA CYS A 71 -9.94 -3.95 -10.30
C CYS A 71 -10.63 -3.29 -9.10
N PRO A 72 -11.92 -2.91 -9.23
CA PRO A 72 -12.64 -2.21 -8.16
C PRO A 72 -12.64 -3.00 -6.84
N ASP A 73 -12.59 -4.32 -6.90
CA ASP A 73 -12.59 -5.21 -5.72
C ASP A 73 -11.36 -5.00 -4.82
N LEU A 74 -10.21 -4.67 -5.43
CA LEU A 74 -8.97 -4.39 -4.70
C LEU A 74 -8.91 -2.98 -4.10
N CYS A 75 -9.95 -2.16 -4.28
CA CYS A 75 -9.98 -0.78 -3.81
C CYS A 75 -9.79 -0.69 -2.30
N MET A 76 -10.58 -1.46 -1.54
CA MET A 76 -10.54 -1.43 -0.08
C MET A 76 -9.25 -2.05 0.47
N ALA A 77 -8.79 -3.15 -0.12
CA ALA A 77 -7.51 -3.76 0.21
C ALA A 77 -6.35 -2.76 -0.01
N SER A 78 -6.36 -2.05 -1.13
CA SER A 78 -5.37 -1.02 -1.46
C SER A 78 -5.41 0.15 -0.48
N ILE A 79 -6.59 0.62 -0.11
CA ILE A 79 -6.77 1.69 0.90
C ILE A 79 -6.26 1.24 2.27
N HIS A 80 -6.53 0.01 2.69
CA HIS A 80 -6.05 -0.53 3.97
C HIS A 80 -4.51 -0.59 4.02
N VAL A 81 -3.88 -1.07 2.95
CA VAL A 81 -2.41 -1.09 2.85
C VAL A 81 -1.85 0.34 2.81
N ALA A 82 -2.46 1.25 2.04
CA ALA A 82 -2.05 2.64 1.96
C ALA A 82 -2.18 3.39 3.29
N ARG A 83 -3.14 3.03 4.17
CA ARG A 83 -3.26 3.58 5.52
C ARG A 83 -2.12 3.16 6.43
N ALA A 84 -1.59 1.95 6.26
CA ALA A 84 -0.52 1.41 7.07
C ALA A 84 0.85 2.04 6.75
N ILE A 85 1.11 2.39 5.49
CA ILE A 85 2.42 2.90 5.04
C ILE A 85 2.83 4.21 5.74
N PRO A 86 2.01 5.28 5.79
CA PRO A 86 2.37 6.49 6.50
C PRO A 86 2.56 6.27 8.01
N ARG A 87 1.92 5.25 8.59
CA ARG A 87 2.13 4.87 9.99
C ARG A 87 3.49 4.19 10.19
N SER A 88 3.88 3.31 9.27
CA SER A 88 5.18 2.63 9.32
C SER A 88 6.35 3.54 8.96
N GLN A 89 6.10 4.64 8.23
CA GLN A 89 7.12 5.64 7.88
C GLN A 89 7.44 6.60 9.04
N LYS A 90 6.59 6.67 10.06
CA LYS A 90 6.85 7.52 11.23
C LYS A 90 7.96 6.90 12.09
N PRO A 91 8.88 7.72 12.64
CA PRO A 91 9.91 7.21 13.54
C PRO A 91 9.25 6.51 14.74
N VAL A 92 9.74 5.32 15.06
CA VAL A 92 9.21 4.53 16.18
C VAL A 92 9.63 5.20 17.48
N MET A 93 8.65 5.63 18.28
CA MET A 93 8.91 6.16 19.61
C MET A 93 9.19 4.98 20.54
N VAL A 94 10.44 4.80 20.96
CA VAL A 94 10.82 3.73 21.91
C VAL A 94 10.25 4.07 23.28
N THR A 95 9.10 3.48 23.62
CA THR A 95 8.50 3.63 24.94
C THR A 95 9.27 2.76 25.92
N ARG A 96 10.11 3.38 26.76
CA ARG A 96 10.79 2.67 27.84
C ARG A 96 9.75 2.21 28.85
N LYS A 97 9.76 0.92 29.21
CA LYS A 97 8.89 0.39 30.28
C LYS A 97 9.23 1.12 31.58
N ARG A 98 8.21 1.55 32.33
CA ARG A 98 8.42 2.07 33.69
C ARG A 98 9.03 0.95 34.55
N PRO A 99 10.09 1.23 35.32
CA PRO A 99 10.64 0.27 36.26
C PRO A 99 9.55 -0.15 37.25
N LEU A 100 9.56 -1.44 37.64
CA LEU A 100 8.68 -1.97 38.67
C LEU A 100 8.97 -1.23 39.99
N PRO A 101 7.94 -0.78 40.74
CA PRO A 101 8.17 -0.18 42.05
C PRO A 101 8.89 -1.18 42.98
N PRO A 102 9.81 -0.70 43.83
CA PRO A 102 10.50 -1.57 44.78
C PRO A 102 9.49 -2.22 45.73
N ARG A 103 9.68 -3.50 46.05
CA ARG A 103 8.93 -4.15 47.14
C ARG A 103 9.37 -3.52 48.45
N ALA A 104 8.39 -3.15 49.28
CA ALA A 104 8.63 -2.76 50.67
C ALA A 104 9.24 -3.94 51.45
N PRO A 105 10.08 -3.66 52.47
CA PRO A 105 10.74 -4.67 53.29
C PRO A 105 9.76 -5.55 54.07
#